data_AF-Q01TA3-F1
#
_entry.id   AF-Q01TA3-F1
#
_cell.length_a   1.000
_cell.length_b   1.000
_cell.length_c   1.000
_cell.angle_alpha   90.00
_cell.angle_beta   90.00
_cell.angle_gamma   90.00
#
_symmetry.space_group_name_H-M   'P 1'
#
loop_
_entity.id
_entity.type
_entity.pdbx_description
1 polymer ?
#
loop_
_entity_poly.entity_id
_entity_poly.type
_entity_poly.pdbx_seq_one_letter_code
_entity_poly.pdbx_strand_id
1 'polypeptide(L)'
;MERLTKADRACAVAAAAAHDLNDELTVIVNSVSCSLEMLEPGDPLRPLLLEAQSAVQRCVWKTSGLLNYSARRGARPANVPMERLVLESDEPALRYY
;
A
#
# COMPACT_ATOMS: atom_id res chain seq x y z
N MET A 1 -20.65 1.49 24.54
CA MET A 1 -19.69 1.02 23.51
C MET A 1 -20.35 1.26 22.17
N GLU A 2 -19.93 2.29 21.45
CA GLU A 2 -20.45 2.57 20.09
C GLU A 2 -20.08 1.42 19.15
N ARG A 3 -21.03 1.00 18.31
CA ARG A 3 -20.78 -0.01 17.28
C ARG A 3 -20.06 0.66 16.12
N LEU A 4 -18.91 0.14 15.71
CA LEU A 4 -18.23 0.57 14.47
C LEU A 4 -19.19 0.48 13.28
N THR A 5 -19.22 1.51 12.45
CA THR A 5 -19.97 1.50 11.20
C THR A 5 -19.24 0.67 10.14
N LYS A 6 -19.96 0.30 9.07
CA LYS A 6 -19.36 -0.35 7.89
C LYS A 6 -18.25 0.51 7.26
N ALA A 7 -18.44 1.83 7.23
CA ALA A 7 -17.44 2.75 6.70
C ALA A 7 -16.16 2.74 7.55
N ASP A 8 -16.29 2.66 8.88
CA ASP A 8 -15.14 2.60 9.79
C ASP A 8 -14.32 1.31 9.58
N ARG A 9 -15.00 0.18 9.40
CA ARG A 9 -14.36 -1.11 9.08
C ARG A 9 -13.64 -1.08 7.74
N ALA A 10 -14.27 -0.54 6.70
CA ALA A 10 -13.64 -0.38 5.39
C ALA A 10 -12.40 0.53 5.47
N CYS A 11 -12.43 1.59 6.27
CA CYS A 11 -11.28 2.46 6.49
C CYS A 11 -10.15 1.75 7.24
N ALA A 12 -10.47 0.87 8.20
CA ALA A 12 -9.48 0.07 8.91
C ALA A 12 -8.78 -0.93 7.97
N VAL A 13 -9.53 -1.65 7.14
CA VAL A 13 -8.98 -2.55 6.10
C VAL A 13 -8.09 -1.77 5.14
N ALA A 14 -8.57 -0.62 4.64
CA ALA A 14 -7.80 0.23 3.75
C ALA A 14 -6.51 0.77 4.40
N ALA A 15 -6.54 1.11 5.70
CA ALA A 15 -5.36 1.57 6.42
C ALA A 15 -4.31 0.47 6.59
N ALA A 16 -4.73 -0.76 6.91
CA ALA A 16 -3.82 -1.91 7.01
C ALA A 16 -3.22 -2.25 5.64
N ALA A 17 -4.06 -2.38 4.61
CA ALA A 17 -3.61 -2.65 3.24
C ALA A 17 -2.60 -1.61 2.74
N ALA A 18 -2.87 -0.32 3.01
CA ALA A 18 -1.99 0.76 2.60
C ALA A 18 -0.68 0.80 3.38
N HIS A 19 -0.68 0.35 4.63
CA HIS A 19 0.54 0.23 5.41
C HIS A 19 1.43 -0.89 4.84
N ASP A 20 0.87 -2.08 4.65
CA ASP A 20 1.59 -3.25 4.10
C ASP A 20 2.14 -2.94 2.70
N LEU A 21 1.33 -2.31 1.84
CA LEU A 21 1.76 -1.85 0.52
C LEU A 21 2.90 -0.84 0.59
N ASN A 22 2.90 0.08 1.56
CA ASN A 22 3.96 1.07 1.68
C ASN A 22 5.29 0.43 2.04
N ASP A 23 5.30 -0.56 2.93
CA ASP A 23 6.51 -1.27 3.33
C ASP A 23 7.13 -2.01 2.12
N GLU A 24 6.31 -2.71 1.34
CA GLU A 24 6.77 -3.37 0.11
C GLU A 24 7.24 -2.35 -0.96
N LEU A 25 6.52 -1.24 -1.12
CA LEU A 25 6.92 -0.19 -2.05
C LEU A 25 8.27 0.44 -1.65
N THR A 26 8.56 0.58 -0.35
CA THR A 26 9.88 1.04 0.12
C THR A 26 10.98 0.07 -0.31
N VAL A 27 10.77 -1.24 -0.18
CA VAL A 27 11.74 -2.25 -0.65
C VAL A 27 11.96 -2.14 -2.16
N ILE A 28 10.88 -1.99 -2.94
CA ILE A 28 10.97 -1.90 -4.40
C ILE A 28 11.68 -0.61 -4.84
N VAL A 29 11.33 0.56 -4.28
CA VAL A 29 11.99 1.84 -4.60
C VAL A 29 13.49 1.75 -4.33
N ASN A 30 13.88 1.22 -3.17
CA ASN A 30 15.28 1.08 -2.81
C ASN A 30 16.00 0.13 -3.77
N SER A 31 15.41 -1.03 -4.07
CA SER A 31 16.00 -2.03 -4.99
C SER A 31 16.20 -1.47 -6.40
N VAL A 32 15.20 -0.74 -6.93
CA VAL A 32 15.29 -0.11 -8.25
C VAL A 32 16.33 1.01 -8.25
N SER A 33 16.38 1.82 -7.20
CA SER A 33 17.34 2.92 -7.10
C SER A 33 18.78 2.41 -7.01
N CYS A 34 19.05 1.42 -6.17
CA CYS A 34 20.36 0.76 -6.10
C CYS A 34 20.73 0.12 -7.45
N SER A 35 19.78 -0.51 -8.13
CA SER A 35 20.05 -1.07 -9.46
C SER A 35 20.43 0.01 -10.47
N LEU A 36 19.72 1.15 -10.48
CA LEU A 36 20.03 2.28 -11.36
C LEU A 36 21.40 2.92 -11.06
N GLU A 37 21.86 2.89 -9.81
CA GLU A 37 23.21 3.36 -9.43
C GLU A 37 24.32 2.43 -9.93
N MET A 38 24.04 1.12 -10.05
CA MET A 38 25.00 0.13 -10.51
C MET A 38 25.11 0.01 -12.04
N LEU A 39 24.11 0.51 -12.77
CA LEU A 39 24.10 0.45 -14.23
C LEU A 39 24.82 1.63 -14.88
N GLU A 40 25.60 1.35 -15.91
CA GLU A 40 26.16 2.38 -16.78
C GLU A 40 25.06 3.19 -17.50
N PRO A 41 25.29 4.46 -17.85
CA PRO A 41 24.29 5.29 -18.53
C PRO A 41 23.78 4.72 -19.88
N GLY A 42 24.60 3.92 -20.57
CA GLY A 42 24.27 3.27 -21.82
C GLY A 42 23.64 1.88 -21.67
N ASP A 43 23.42 1.40 -20.45
CA ASP A 43 22.89 0.06 -20.21
C ASP A 43 21.43 -0.05 -20.72
N PRO A 44 21.11 -1.07 -21.54
CA PRO A 44 19.77 -1.23 -22.11
C PRO A 44 18.67 -1.48 -21.07
N LEU A 45 19.01 -1.90 -19.85
CA LEU A 45 18.05 -2.11 -18.75
C LEU A 45 17.71 -0.81 -18.02
N ARG A 46 18.56 0.23 -18.13
CA ARG A 46 18.37 1.52 -17.47
C ARG A 46 17.01 2.18 -17.79
N PRO A 47 16.55 2.28 -19.05
CA PRO A 47 15.22 2.85 -19.33
C PRO A 47 14.07 2.04 -18.72
N LEU A 48 14.18 0.71 -18.67
CA LEU A 48 13.18 -0.16 -18.05
C LEU A 48 13.10 0.06 -16.54
N LEU A 49 14.24 0.21 -15.87
CA LEU A 49 14.29 0.50 -14.44
C LEU A 49 13.79 1.92 -14.11
N LEU A 50 14.03 2.91 -14.97
CA LEU A 50 13.44 4.25 -14.82
C LEU A 50 11.92 4.24 -14.96
N GLU A 51 11.39 3.43 -15.87
CA GLU A 51 9.95 3.23 -16.01
C GLU A 51 9.36 2.52 -14.77
N ALA A 52 10.04 1.49 -14.27
CA ALA A 52 9.67 0.82 -13.03
C ALA A 52 9.67 1.78 -11.83
N GLN A 53 10.72 2.59 -11.68
CA GLN A 53 10.80 3.63 -10.62
C GLN A 53 9.62 4.60 -10.72
N SER A 54 9.31 5.06 -11.93
CA SER A 54 8.18 5.95 -12.19
C SER A 54 6.84 5.30 -11.85
N ALA A 55 6.67 4.01 -12.14
CA ALA A 55 5.45 3.26 -11.79
C ALA A 55 5.29 3.10 -10.28
N VAL A 56 6.37 2.74 -9.59
CA VAL A 56 6.38 2.58 -8.13
C VAL A 56 6.09 3.92 -7.44
N GLN A 57 6.63 5.03 -7.95
CA GLN A 57 6.31 6.36 -7.41
C GLN A 57 4.82 6.71 -7.51
N ARG A 58 4.15 6.33 -8.61
CA ARG A 58 2.69 6.48 -8.74
C ARG A 58 1.93 5.60 -7.75
N CYS A 59 2.42 4.41 -7.45
CA CYS A 59 1.84 3.55 -6.42
C CYS A 59 1.99 4.18 -5.03
N VAL A 60 3.19 4.65 -4.66
CA VAL A 60 3.45 5.35 -3.39
C VAL A 60 2.49 6.53 -3.19
N TRP A 61 2.24 7.32 -4.24
CA TRP A 61 1.28 8.42 -4.18
C TRP A 61 -0.14 7.95 -3.84
N LYS A 62 -0.62 6.90 -4.51
CA LYS A 62 -1.97 6.34 -4.26
C LYS A 62 -2.09 5.74 -2.86
N THR A 63 -1.09 4.97 -2.44
CA THR A 63 -1.05 4.33 -1.12
C THR A 63 -1.03 5.37 0.00
N SER A 64 -0.21 6.42 -0.17
CA SER A 64 -0.19 7.58 0.74
C SER A 64 -1.54 8.30 0.79
N GLY A 65 -2.22 8.44 -0.36
CA GLY A 65 -3.58 8.96 -0.43
C GLY A 65 -4.58 8.12 0.38
N LEU A 66 -4.46 6.79 0.31
CA LEU A 66 -5.31 5.86 1.06
C LEU A 66 -5.08 5.95 2.57
N LEU A 67 -3.82 5.99 3.02
CA LEU A 67 -3.48 6.21 4.43
C LEU A 67 -4.05 7.53 4.96
N ASN A 68 -3.84 8.62 4.22
CA ASN A 68 -4.33 9.94 4.60
C ASN A 68 -5.85 9.99 4.66
N TYR A 69 -6.54 9.33 3.72
CA TYR A 69 -7.99 9.23 3.72
C TYR A 69 -8.50 8.47 4.94
N SER A 70 -7.94 7.28 5.22
CA SER A 70 -8.32 6.46 6.37
C SER A 70 -8.05 7.18 7.70
N ALA A 71 -6.89 7.84 7.84
CA ALA A 71 -6.53 8.59 9.03
C ALA A 71 -7.51 9.73 9.33
N ARG A 72 -7.98 10.45 8.29
CA ARG A 72 -9.00 11.51 8.44
C ARG A 72 -10.36 10.99 8.90
N ARG A 73 -10.64 9.70 8.70
CA ARG A 73 -11.84 9.02 9.20
C ARG A 73 -11.64 8.35 10.55
N GLY A 74 -10.51 8.59 11.22
CA GLY A 74 -10.20 8.02 12.54
C GLY A 74 -9.69 6.57 12.49
N ALA A 75 -9.57 5.96 11.31
CA ALA A 75 -8.93 4.67 11.17
C ALA A 75 -7.41 4.85 11.24
N ARG A 76 -6.77 4.12 12.15
CA ARG A 76 -5.31 4.00 12.20
C ARG A 76 -4.91 2.67 11.58
N PRO A 77 -3.75 2.58 10.91
CA PRO A 77 -3.17 1.30 10.56
C PRO A 77 -3.07 0.47 11.84
N ALA A 78 -3.83 -0.63 11.90
CA ALA A 78 -3.66 -1.60 12.95
C ALA A 78 -2.42 -2.42 12.61
N ASN A 79 -1.64 -2.83 13.61
CA ASN A 79 -0.56 -3.81 13.43
C ASN A 79 -1.18 -5.22 13.29
N VAL A 80 -2.08 -5.35 12.32
CA VAL A 80 -2.89 -6.54 12.05
C VAL A 80 -3.01 -6.63 10.52
N PRO A 81 -2.71 -7.80 9.91
CA PRO A 81 -2.79 -7.97 8.48
C PRO A 81 -4.18 -7.62 7.94
N MET A 82 -4.24 -7.02 6.74
CA MET A 82 -5.49 -6.68 6.06
C MET A 82 -6.45 -7.89 5.99
N GLU A 83 -5.93 -9.07 5.67
CA GLU A 83 -6.70 -10.31 5.47
C GLU A 83 -7.45 -10.68 6.75
N ARG A 84 -6.82 -10.45 7.91
CA ARG A 84 -7.46 -10.72 9.20
C ARG A 84 -8.61 -9.75 9.46
N LEU A 85 -8.45 -8.46 9.14
CA LEU A 85 -9.52 -7.46 9.26
C LEU A 85 -10.70 -7.73 8.31
N VAL A 86 -10.39 -8.28 7.12
CA VAL A 86 -11.38 -8.73 6.14
C VAL A 86 -12.19 -9.91 6.70
N LEU A 87 -11.53 -10.90 7.29
CA LEU A 87 -12.20 -12.08 7.88
C LEU A 87 -13.06 -11.73 9.11
N GLU A 88 -12.65 -10.73 9.89
CA GLU A 88 -13.40 -10.21 11.04
C GLU A 88 -14.61 -9.34 10.61
N SER A 89 -14.72 -9.00 9.32
CA SER A 89 -15.87 -8.30 8.79
C SER A 89 -17.02 -9.27 8.46
N ASP A 90 -18.19 -9.05 9.06
CA ASP A 90 -19.44 -9.80 8.79
C ASP A 90 -20.01 -9.63 7.36
N GLU A 91 -19.27 -8.97 6.45
CA GLU A 91 -19.69 -8.72 5.08
C GLU A 91 -19.26 -9.87 4.14
N PRO A 92 -20.21 -10.60 3.53
CA PRO A 92 -19.90 -11.72 2.64
C PRO A 92 -19.14 -11.30 1.37
N ALA A 93 -19.17 -10.02 0.99
CA ALA A 93 -18.51 -9.50 -0.21
C ALA A 93 -16.98 -9.45 -0.11
N LEU A 94 -16.40 -9.52 1.09
CA LEU A 94 -14.95 -9.47 1.30
C LEU A 94 -14.31 -10.84 1.55
N ARG A 95 -15.10 -11.92 1.68
CA ARG A 95 -14.60 -13.28 2.00
C ARG A 95 -13.94 -14.03 0.83
N TYR A 96 -13.91 -13.45 -0.37
CA TYR A 96 -13.49 -14.15 -1.60
C TYR A 96 -12.23 -13.57 -2.26
N TYR A 97 -11.47 -12.74 -1.56
CA TYR A 97 -10.15 -12.27 -2.00
C TYR A 97 -9.06 -12.82 -1.11
#